data_AF-A0AAE0VK39-F1
#
_entry.id   AF-A0AAE0VK39-F1
#
_cell.length_a   1.000
_cell.length_b   1.000
_cell.length_c   1.000
_cell.angle_alpha   90.00
_cell.angle_beta   90.00
_cell.angle_gamma   90.00
#
_symmetry.space_group_name_H-M   'P 1'
#
loop_
_entity.id
_entity.type
_entity.pdbx_description
1 polymer ?
#
loop_
_entity_poly.entity_id
_entity_poly.type
_entity_poly.pdbx_seq_one_letter_code
_entity_poly.pdbx_strand_id
1 'polypeptide(L)'
;MISFRVILLLAIFTATVKCQCPGVADVIIAVPGSDRVPGQEFFPFEQFLTKLVSFFQIAEDQFNIGLIIYGKEAVAISWPQPFKTRTQINTRITLMSQRKTYANQLDGGNDVAAAIILMRQMFSDPSGYPSRMTRNGAKKIGIVFTYGPAENSQLVIEAARTAKDEGVVMFAIGSGTGQEFPEIATDYCKLFSVGRFIDGLPSVLSYIGSSVCTELDPMVNVTTQNCFPVMHIPKEDEPVNCASMLSVFQDPSNCAYYYHCLFMRPVREKCPPEMLFEPMALNCNYKEAVSCYTNIWCPKNEGLFPHPTDCNKFVNCFDFIPYVQMCPSGLRYNAAIEACDESGKVTCPVYKKT
;
A
#
# COMPACT_ATOMS: atom_id res chain seq x y z
N MET A 1 -64.46 11.86 -10.59
CA MET A 1 -63.67 10.66 -10.24
C MET A 1 -63.22 10.06 -11.56
N ILE A 2 -61.96 10.06 -12.00
CA ILE A 2 -60.67 9.86 -11.34
C ILE A 2 -59.62 10.73 -12.07
N SER A 3 -58.87 11.50 -11.30
CA SER A 3 -57.61 12.15 -11.69
C SER A 3 -56.48 11.21 -11.30
N PHE A 4 -55.49 10.96 -12.16
CA PHE A 4 -54.08 10.72 -11.78
C PHE A 4 -53.24 10.64 -13.07
N ARG A 5 -52.60 11.77 -13.43
CA ARG A 5 -51.42 11.75 -14.32
C ARG A 5 -50.22 11.40 -13.45
N VAL A 6 -49.70 10.19 -13.59
CA VAL A 6 -48.41 9.80 -13.00
C VAL A 6 -47.32 10.24 -13.98
N ILE A 7 -46.70 11.38 -13.69
CA ILE A 7 -45.44 11.78 -14.33
C ILE A 7 -44.34 10.99 -13.61
N LEU A 8 -43.85 9.92 -14.24
CA LEU A 8 -42.70 9.17 -13.76
C LEU A 8 -41.44 9.99 -14.05
N LEU A 9 -41.04 10.83 -13.08
CA LEU A 9 -39.70 11.42 -13.05
C LEU A 9 -38.70 10.28 -12.78
N LEU A 10 -38.08 9.76 -13.84
CA LEU A 10 -36.87 8.94 -13.74
C LEU A 10 -35.74 9.82 -13.20
N ALA A 11 -35.62 9.89 -11.87
CA ALA A 11 -34.39 10.31 -11.24
C ALA A 11 -33.34 9.23 -11.53
N ILE A 12 -32.52 9.47 -12.55
CA ILE A 12 -31.28 8.71 -12.74
C ILE A 12 -30.39 9.06 -11.55
N PHE A 13 -30.47 8.27 -10.49
CA PHE A 13 -29.46 8.26 -9.44
C PHE A 13 -28.17 7.78 -10.09
N THR A 14 -27.30 8.72 -10.47
CA THR A 14 -25.88 8.43 -10.68
C THR A 14 -25.29 8.13 -9.30
N ALA A 15 -25.46 6.89 -8.85
CA ALA A 15 -24.67 6.35 -7.75
C ALA A 15 -23.22 6.30 -8.25
N THR A 16 -22.51 7.41 -8.07
CA THR A 16 -21.06 7.42 -8.11
C THR A 16 -20.61 6.52 -6.96
N VAL A 17 -20.16 5.30 -7.28
CA VAL A 17 -19.45 4.46 -6.31
C VAL A 17 -18.13 5.17 -6.03
N LYS A 18 -18.14 6.13 -5.10
CA LYS A 18 -16.92 6.59 -4.46
C LYS A 18 -16.46 5.42 -3.60
N CYS A 19 -15.28 4.87 -3.89
CA CYS A 19 -14.56 4.04 -2.93
C CYS A 19 -14.22 4.92 -1.72
N GLN A 20 -15.17 5.06 -0.81
CA GLN A 20 -15.07 5.93 0.34
C GLN A 20 -14.74 5.04 1.53
N CYS A 21 -13.49 5.11 1.95
CA CYS A 21 -12.93 4.45 3.13
C CYS A 21 -13.89 4.58 4.33
N PRO A 22 -14.56 3.50 4.79
CA PRO A 22 -15.43 3.60 5.97
C PRO A 22 -14.56 3.87 7.21
N GLY A 23 -15.08 4.65 8.16
CA GLY A 23 -14.45 4.84 9.47
C GLY A 23 -13.83 6.22 9.73
N VAL A 24 -13.17 6.32 10.89
CA VAL A 24 -12.60 7.54 11.46
C VAL A 24 -11.19 7.21 11.93
N ALA A 25 -10.20 8.00 11.50
CA ALA A 25 -8.81 7.74 11.83
C ALA A 25 -7.96 9.01 11.91
N ASP A 26 -7.01 9.01 12.83
CA ASP A 26 -5.89 9.94 12.82
C ASP A 26 -4.71 9.20 12.17
N VAL A 27 -4.21 9.72 11.05
CA VAL A 27 -3.11 9.12 10.28
C VAL A 27 -1.89 10.02 10.39
N ILE A 28 -0.78 9.50 10.89
CA ILE A 28 0.49 10.24 10.94
C ILE A 28 1.50 9.55 10.04
N ILE A 29 2.05 10.33 9.11
CA ILE A 29 2.98 9.83 8.10
C ILE A 29 4.38 10.37 8.41
N ALA A 30 5.33 9.48 8.70
CA ALA A 30 6.74 9.80 8.93
C ALA A 30 7.57 9.50 7.68
N VAL A 31 8.32 10.50 7.23
CA VAL A 31 8.99 10.50 5.93
C VAL A 31 10.46 10.85 6.09
N PRO A 32 11.38 10.09 5.46
CA PRO A 32 12.79 10.43 5.50
C PRO A 32 13.07 11.72 4.74
N GLY A 33 13.80 12.62 5.39
CA GLY A 33 14.08 13.99 4.97
C GLY A 33 15.53 14.23 4.50
N SER A 34 16.45 13.32 4.82
CA SER A 34 17.89 13.52 4.62
C SER A 34 18.33 13.42 3.15
N ASP A 35 19.46 14.07 2.82
CA ASP A 35 20.04 14.14 1.47
C ASP A 35 20.58 12.80 0.91
N ARG A 36 20.32 11.69 1.60
CA ARG A 36 20.72 10.33 1.17
C ARG A 36 19.81 9.71 0.11
N VAL A 37 18.79 10.43 -0.37
CA VAL A 37 18.06 10.10 -1.60
C VAL A 37 18.83 10.72 -2.78
N PRO A 38 19.53 9.93 -3.62
CA PRO A 38 20.39 10.50 -4.66
C PRO A 38 19.58 11.26 -5.72
N GLY A 39 19.79 12.58 -5.85
CA GLY A 39 19.33 13.38 -6.99
C GLY A 39 18.00 14.15 -6.82
N GLN A 40 17.91 15.13 -5.92
CA GLN A 40 16.85 16.18 -5.91
C GLN A 40 15.36 15.73 -5.87
N GLU A 41 15.03 14.49 -5.50
CA GLU A 41 13.69 13.89 -5.70
C GLU A 41 12.75 13.89 -4.47
N PHE A 42 12.52 15.03 -3.80
CA PHE A 42 11.32 15.09 -2.93
C PHE A 42 10.03 15.09 -3.75
N PHE A 43 10.09 15.57 -4.99
CA PHE A 43 8.91 15.74 -5.82
C PHE A 43 8.15 14.43 -6.12
N PRO A 44 8.80 13.31 -6.52
CA PRO A 44 8.12 12.02 -6.63
C PRO A 44 7.46 11.57 -5.31
N PHE A 45 8.12 11.83 -4.19
CA PHE A 45 7.61 11.46 -2.87
C PHE A 45 6.41 12.32 -2.44
N GLU A 46 6.47 13.63 -2.67
CA GLU A 46 5.35 14.56 -2.47
C GLU A 46 4.16 14.21 -3.37
N GLN A 47 4.41 13.86 -4.63
CA GLN A 47 3.37 13.37 -5.54
C GLN A 47 2.75 12.06 -5.04
N PHE A 48 3.56 11.14 -4.56
CA PHE A 48 3.07 9.90 -3.97
C PHE A 48 2.19 10.18 -2.74
N LEU A 49 2.65 11.02 -1.81
CA LEU A 49 1.91 11.36 -0.60
C LEU A 49 0.60 12.10 -0.89
N THR A 50 0.59 13.03 -1.86
CA THR A 50 -0.64 13.72 -2.28
C THR A 50 -1.67 12.75 -2.88
N LYS A 51 -1.20 11.75 -3.65
CA LYS A 51 -2.05 10.65 -4.14
C LYS A 51 -2.52 9.74 -2.99
N LEU A 52 -1.66 9.39 -2.04
CA LEU A 52 -2.02 8.55 -0.90
C LEU A 52 -3.10 9.23 -0.04
N VAL A 53 -2.91 10.50 0.27
CA VAL A 53 -3.87 11.31 1.04
C VAL A 53 -5.19 11.51 0.30
N SER A 54 -5.23 11.31 -1.03
CA SER A 54 -6.48 11.36 -1.80
C SER A 54 -7.43 10.19 -1.50
N PHE A 55 -6.92 9.06 -1.00
CA PHE A 55 -7.74 7.92 -0.54
C PHE A 55 -8.51 8.26 0.74
N PHE A 56 -8.00 9.19 1.56
CA PHE A 56 -8.59 9.54 2.85
C PHE A 56 -9.59 10.69 2.69
N GLN A 57 -10.78 10.52 3.27
CA GLN A 57 -11.77 11.60 3.30
C GLN A 57 -11.43 12.58 4.43
N ILE A 58 -10.56 13.55 4.11
CA ILE A 58 -10.16 14.58 5.08
C ILE A 58 -11.37 15.48 5.37
N ALA A 59 -11.88 15.37 6.59
CA ALA A 59 -12.99 16.12 7.13
C ALA A 59 -12.87 16.21 8.65
N GLU A 60 -13.58 17.14 9.27
CA GLU A 60 -13.53 17.39 10.72
C GLU A 60 -13.82 16.13 11.55
N ASP A 61 -14.76 15.30 11.10
CA ASP A 61 -15.29 14.12 11.80
C ASP A 61 -14.85 12.78 11.17
N GLN A 62 -13.87 12.79 10.24
CA GLN A 62 -13.36 11.57 9.60
C GLN A 62 -11.84 11.40 9.72
N PHE A 63 -11.07 11.85 8.72
CA PHE A 63 -9.62 11.66 8.69
C PHE A 63 -8.85 12.94 9.03
N ASN A 64 -7.97 12.87 10.02
CA ASN A 64 -6.94 13.89 10.26
C ASN A 64 -5.58 13.38 9.85
N ILE A 65 -4.76 14.22 9.20
CA ILE A 65 -3.44 13.85 8.71
C ILE A 65 -2.34 14.65 9.42
N GLY A 66 -1.44 13.93 10.08
CA GLY A 66 -0.17 14.41 10.59
C GLY A 66 0.99 14.05 9.65
N LEU A 67 2.02 14.88 9.62
CA LEU A 67 3.22 14.70 8.81
C LEU A 67 4.45 14.93 9.68
N ILE A 68 5.38 13.98 9.66
CA ILE A 68 6.71 14.05 10.25
C ILE A 68 7.72 13.94 9.11
N ILE A 69 8.74 14.77 9.15
CA ILE A 69 9.96 14.59 8.35
C ILE A 69 11.11 14.28 9.31
N TYR A 70 12.00 13.36 8.96
CA TYR A 70 13.09 12.96 9.86
C TYR A 70 14.42 12.70 9.14
N GLY A 71 15.53 12.98 9.81
CA GLY A 71 16.88 12.66 9.36
C GLY A 71 17.72 12.28 10.57
N LYS A 72 18.59 13.19 11.00
CA LYS A 72 19.27 13.14 12.30
C LYS A 72 18.29 13.37 13.46
N GLU A 73 17.28 14.20 13.25
CA GLU A 73 16.19 14.47 14.19
C GLU A 73 14.84 14.35 13.47
N ALA A 74 13.76 14.17 14.24
CA ALA A 74 12.40 14.14 13.72
C ALA A 74 11.66 15.46 13.97
N VAL A 75 10.95 15.97 12.97
CA VAL A 75 10.25 17.25 13.00
C VAL A 75 8.81 17.09 12.52
N ALA A 76 7.85 17.60 13.31
CA ALA A 76 6.44 17.63 12.92
C ALA A 76 6.16 18.78 11.95
N ILE A 77 5.84 18.46 10.70
CA ILE A 77 5.47 19.42 9.64
C ILE A 77 3.99 19.80 9.73
N SER A 78 3.17 18.84 10.12
CA SER A 78 1.73 19.02 10.28
C SER A 78 1.25 18.13 11.42
N TRP A 79 0.53 18.70 12.38
CA TRP A 79 -0.17 17.93 13.41
C TRP A 79 -1.51 17.39 12.90
N PRO A 80 -1.98 16.20 13.32
CA PRO A 80 -3.30 15.67 12.95
C PRO A 80 -4.39 16.47 13.68
N GLN A 81 -4.85 17.56 13.06
CA GLN A 81 -5.81 18.49 13.65
C GLN A 81 -7.09 18.54 12.81
N PRO A 82 -8.30 18.58 13.43
CA PRO A 82 -9.52 18.91 12.72
C PRO A 82 -9.42 20.29 12.04
N PHE A 83 -10.35 20.55 11.11
CA PHE A 83 -10.42 21.77 10.28
C PHE A 83 -9.34 21.91 9.20
N LYS A 84 -8.42 20.94 9.08
CA LYS A 84 -7.49 20.90 7.94
C LYS A 84 -8.21 20.39 6.72
N THR A 85 -8.19 21.18 5.65
CA THR A 85 -8.69 20.79 4.34
C THR A 85 -7.63 19.97 3.59
N ARG A 86 -8.07 19.18 2.60
CA ARG A 86 -7.15 18.48 1.69
C ARG A 86 -6.15 19.45 1.04
N THR A 87 -6.59 20.65 0.68
CA THR A 87 -5.70 21.69 0.15
C THR A 87 -4.60 22.06 1.14
N GLN A 88 -4.94 22.29 2.41
CA GLN A 88 -3.94 22.63 3.43
C GLN A 88 -2.95 21.48 3.69
N ILE A 89 -3.41 20.23 3.69
CA ILE A 89 -2.52 19.07 3.81
C ILE A 89 -1.61 18.95 2.60
N ASN A 90 -2.15 19.06 1.37
CA ASN A 90 -1.37 19.03 0.15
C ASN A 90 -0.32 20.16 0.13
N THR A 91 -0.68 21.37 0.58
CA THR A 91 0.30 22.45 0.74
C THR A 91 1.41 22.04 1.71
N ARG A 92 1.09 21.46 2.87
CA ARG A 92 2.10 20.99 3.84
C ARG A 92 3.01 19.90 3.27
N ILE A 93 2.48 18.98 2.47
CA ILE A 93 3.26 17.97 1.75
C ILE A 93 4.24 18.66 0.80
N THR A 94 3.77 19.59 -0.05
CA THR A 94 4.64 20.32 -0.99
C THR A 94 5.69 21.22 -0.32
N LEU A 95 5.52 21.52 0.96
CA LEU A 95 6.50 22.28 1.74
C LEU A 95 7.63 21.39 2.29
N MET A 96 7.53 20.06 2.20
CA MET A 96 8.58 19.15 2.66
C MET A 96 9.87 19.32 1.85
N SER A 97 9.76 19.65 0.56
CA SER A 97 10.88 20.04 -0.30
C SER A 97 11.54 21.36 0.09
N GLN A 98 10.92 22.18 0.93
CA GLN A 98 11.52 23.43 1.46
C GLN A 98 12.47 23.14 2.65
N ARG A 99 13.37 22.16 2.47
CA ARG A 99 14.30 21.63 3.47
C ARG A 99 15.18 22.68 4.15
N LYS A 100 15.40 23.85 3.54
CA LYS A 100 16.28 24.90 4.09
C LYS A 100 15.90 25.30 5.51
N THR A 101 14.61 25.24 5.87
CA THR A 101 14.13 25.54 7.22
C THR A 101 14.55 24.50 8.25
N TYR A 102 14.70 23.23 7.84
CA TYR A 102 15.02 22.09 8.72
C TYR A 102 16.38 21.47 8.38
N ALA A 103 17.24 22.19 7.67
CA ALA A 103 18.47 21.64 7.11
C ALA A 103 19.32 20.99 8.20
N ASN A 104 19.44 21.59 9.37
CA ASN A 104 20.24 21.06 10.48
C ASN A 104 19.66 19.77 11.08
N GLN A 105 18.34 19.66 11.17
CA GLN A 105 17.64 18.47 11.70
C GLN A 105 17.66 17.31 10.70
N LEU A 106 17.71 17.62 9.41
CA LEU A 106 17.67 16.66 8.32
C LEU A 106 19.06 16.32 7.76
N ASP A 107 20.10 17.05 8.15
CA ASP A 107 21.46 16.87 7.66
C ASP A 107 22.05 15.55 8.16
N GLY A 108 22.14 14.60 7.23
CA GLY A 108 22.53 13.23 7.52
C GLY A 108 21.52 12.47 8.40
N GLY A 109 21.85 11.21 8.62
CA GLY A 109 21.16 10.34 9.56
C GLY A 109 19.89 9.65 9.08
N ASN A 110 19.43 8.69 9.89
CA ASN A 110 18.22 7.90 9.67
C ASN A 110 17.62 7.47 11.03
N ASP A 111 17.29 8.45 11.87
CA ASP A 111 16.71 8.22 13.20
C ASP A 111 15.20 7.92 13.12
N VAL A 112 14.90 6.71 12.63
CA VAL A 112 13.54 6.17 12.54
C VAL A 112 12.88 6.10 13.92
N ALA A 113 13.66 5.87 14.98
CA ALA A 113 13.12 5.78 16.34
C ALA A 113 12.60 7.14 16.83
N ALA A 114 13.35 8.22 16.61
CA ALA A 114 12.88 9.57 16.91
C ALA A 114 11.58 9.90 16.17
N ALA A 115 11.43 9.46 14.92
CA ALA A 115 10.20 9.65 14.16
C ALA A 115 9.00 8.91 14.78
N ILE A 116 9.18 7.64 15.20
CA ILE A 116 8.13 6.86 15.87
C ILE A 116 7.79 7.43 17.25
N ILE A 117 8.78 7.89 18.01
CA ILE A 117 8.58 8.52 19.32
C ILE A 117 7.77 9.81 19.16
N LEU A 118 8.15 10.69 18.22
CA LEU A 118 7.40 11.91 17.93
C LEU A 118 5.98 11.60 17.44
N MET A 119 5.80 10.57 16.61
CA MET A 119 4.49 10.10 16.14
C MET A 119 3.57 9.73 17.31
N ARG A 120 4.06 8.98 18.28
CA ARG A 120 3.30 8.62 19.50
C ARG A 120 2.89 9.85 20.30
N GLN A 121 3.80 10.81 20.45
CA GLN A 121 3.51 12.09 21.11
C GLN A 121 2.42 12.85 20.34
N MET A 122 2.47 12.86 19.02
CA MET A 122 1.47 13.50 18.17
C MET A 122 0.07 12.89 18.27
N PHE A 123 -0.04 11.61 18.61
CA PHE A 123 -1.32 10.97 18.94
C PHE A 123 -1.81 11.27 20.37
N SER A 124 -0.91 11.64 21.28
CA SER A 124 -1.20 11.77 22.72
C SER A 124 -1.42 13.22 23.15
N ASP A 125 -0.68 14.16 22.56
CA ASP A 125 -0.73 15.59 22.87
C ASP A 125 -0.52 16.41 21.58
N PRO A 126 -1.59 16.67 20.79
CA PRO A 126 -1.47 17.50 19.61
C PRO A 126 -1.21 18.95 20.04
N SER A 127 0.07 19.33 20.12
CA SER A 127 0.48 20.64 20.63
C SER A 127 -0.33 21.79 20.01
N GLY A 128 -0.93 22.63 20.86
CA GLY A 128 -1.78 23.76 20.48
C GLY A 128 -3.31 23.52 20.56
N TYR A 129 -3.77 22.39 21.09
CA TYR A 129 -5.20 22.10 21.30
C TYR A 129 -5.68 22.41 22.74
N PRO A 130 -6.92 22.91 22.93
CA PRO A 130 -7.57 22.85 24.23
C PRO A 130 -7.96 21.40 24.56
N SER A 131 -7.16 20.70 25.38
CA SER A 131 -7.42 19.60 26.35
C SER A 131 -8.58 18.57 26.16
N ARG A 132 -9.29 18.49 25.02
CA ARG A 132 -10.48 17.65 24.84
C ARG A 132 -10.63 17.17 23.40
N MET A 133 -9.75 16.29 22.93
CA MET A 133 -10.07 15.45 21.76
C MET A 133 -9.12 14.26 21.64
N THR A 134 -9.12 13.36 22.63
CA THR A 134 -9.09 11.95 22.25
C THR A 134 -10.33 11.76 21.37
N ARG A 135 -10.18 11.60 20.06
CA ARG A 135 -11.32 11.30 19.19
C ARG A 135 -11.79 9.90 19.55
N ASN A 136 -12.69 9.80 20.52
CA ASN A 136 -13.21 8.50 20.98
C ASN A 136 -13.76 7.74 19.77
N GLY A 137 -13.18 6.57 19.48
CA GLY A 137 -13.51 5.73 18.33
C GLY A 137 -12.67 5.96 17.07
N ALA A 138 -11.79 6.97 17.02
CA ALA A 138 -10.82 7.11 15.94
C ALA A 138 -9.66 6.11 16.10
N LYS A 139 -9.31 5.44 15.01
CA LYS A 139 -8.12 4.57 14.96
C LYS A 139 -6.86 5.42 14.79
N LYS A 140 -5.79 5.05 15.49
CA LYS A 140 -4.45 5.65 15.32
C LYS A 140 -3.69 4.85 14.27
N ILE A 141 -3.29 5.49 13.17
CA ILE A 141 -2.56 4.85 12.08
C ILE A 141 -1.22 5.55 11.88
N GLY A 142 -0.13 4.86 12.16
CA GLY A 142 1.23 5.31 11.88
C GLY A 142 1.73 4.75 10.56
N ILE A 143 2.20 5.60 9.65
CA ILE A 143 2.80 5.18 8.38
C ILE A 143 4.26 5.65 8.36
N VAL A 144 5.20 4.72 8.42
CA VAL A 144 6.64 5.00 8.47
C VAL A 144 7.28 4.61 7.14
N PHE A 145 7.87 5.58 6.47
CA PHE A 145 8.75 5.34 5.33
C PHE A 145 10.20 5.26 5.81
N THR A 146 10.99 4.31 5.30
CA THR A 146 12.44 4.23 5.57
C THR A 146 13.22 3.73 4.34
N TYR A 147 14.32 4.38 4.00
CA TYR A 147 15.10 4.11 2.78
C TYR A 147 16.32 3.21 3.01
N GLY A 148 16.50 2.70 4.24
CA GLY A 148 17.64 1.89 4.61
C GLY A 148 17.70 1.59 6.12
N PRO A 149 18.77 0.92 6.58
CA PRO A 149 18.91 0.55 7.98
C PRO A 149 18.92 1.80 8.88
N ALA A 150 18.21 1.70 10.01
CA ALA A 150 18.20 2.73 11.04
C ALA A 150 19.57 2.86 11.73
N GLU A 151 19.83 4.01 12.33
CA GLU A 151 21.06 4.21 13.13
C GLU A 151 21.13 3.28 14.35
N ASN A 152 19.98 2.96 14.93
CA ASN A 152 19.86 2.05 16.06
C ASN A 152 18.61 1.17 15.92
N SER A 153 18.80 -0.02 15.34
CA SER A 153 17.72 -0.99 15.11
C SER A 153 16.99 -1.38 16.40
N GLN A 154 17.68 -1.52 17.54
CA GLN A 154 17.03 -1.91 18.81
C GLN A 154 16.09 -0.83 19.32
N LEU A 155 16.51 0.44 19.26
CA LEU A 155 15.67 1.56 19.66
C LEU A 155 14.42 1.69 18.76
N VAL A 156 14.55 1.39 17.46
CA VAL A 156 13.41 1.34 16.53
C VAL A 156 12.43 0.26 16.91
N ILE A 157 12.92 -0.96 17.20
CA ILE A 157 12.07 -2.10 17.62
C ILE A 157 11.32 -1.76 18.91
N GLU A 158 11.99 -1.16 19.90
CA GLU A 158 11.37 -0.73 21.16
C GLU A 158 10.33 0.38 20.95
N ALA A 159 10.66 1.40 20.14
CA ALA A 159 9.75 2.50 19.83
C ALA A 159 8.50 1.99 19.10
N ALA A 160 8.67 1.09 18.11
CA ALA A 160 7.58 0.48 17.37
C ALA A 160 6.70 -0.40 18.25
N ARG A 161 7.30 -1.24 19.12
CA ARG A 161 6.56 -2.05 20.09
C ARG A 161 5.70 -1.16 20.98
N THR A 162 6.27 -0.09 21.52
CA THR A 162 5.53 0.81 22.40
C THR A 162 4.40 1.53 21.65
N ALA A 163 4.60 1.93 20.38
CA ALA A 163 3.53 2.50 19.57
C ALA A 163 2.36 1.52 19.39
N LYS A 164 2.67 0.24 19.11
CA LYS A 164 1.68 -0.83 18.96
C LYS A 164 0.93 -1.09 20.27
N ASP A 165 1.63 -1.12 21.40
CA ASP A 165 1.05 -1.28 22.73
C ASP A 165 0.10 -0.12 23.10
N GLU A 166 0.35 1.09 22.57
CA GLU A 166 -0.51 2.27 22.70
C GLU A 166 -1.70 2.31 21.71
N GLY A 167 -1.90 1.20 20.98
CA GLY A 167 -3.00 1.01 20.04
C GLY A 167 -2.77 1.68 18.68
N VAL A 168 -1.53 2.02 18.32
CA VAL A 168 -1.20 2.51 16.98
C VAL A 168 -1.05 1.35 16.02
N VAL A 169 -1.81 1.39 14.92
CA VAL A 169 -1.64 0.48 13.80
C VAL A 169 -0.49 1.00 12.93
N MET A 170 0.62 0.28 12.91
CA MET A 170 1.86 0.69 12.26
C MET A 170 2.02 0.04 10.89
N PHE A 171 2.26 0.89 9.89
CA PHE A 171 2.62 0.56 8.52
C PHE A 171 4.09 0.91 8.30
N ALA A 172 4.84 0.03 7.65
CA ALA A 172 6.24 0.22 7.30
C ALA A 172 6.41 0.09 5.79
N ILE A 173 6.96 1.12 5.15
CA ILE A 173 7.22 1.18 3.71
C ILE A 173 8.69 1.49 3.48
N GLY A 174 9.41 0.66 2.74
CA GLY A 174 10.86 0.81 2.67
C GLY A 174 11.54 -0.06 1.65
N SER A 175 12.86 0.02 1.59
CA SER A 175 13.69 -0.87 0.77
C SER A 175 13.70 -2.33 1.26
N GLY A 176 13.15 -2.62 2.44
CA GLY A 176 13.20 -3.96 3.03
C GLY A 176 14.51 -4.30 3.73
N THR A 177 15.45 -3.36 3.81
CA THR A 177 16.79 -3.59 4.37
C THR A 177 16.86 -3.21 5.85
N GLY A 178 17.52 -4.04 6.66
CA GLY A 178 17.62 -3.86 8.13
C GLY A 178 16.72 -4.81 8.92
N GLN A 179 17.20 -5.31 10.06
CA GLN A 179 16.46 -6.27 10.90
C GLN A 179 15.24 -5.63 11.59
N GLU A 180 15.26 -4.32 11.79
CA GLU A 180 14.18 -3.55 12.41
C GLU A 180 12.99 -3.30 11.49
N PHE A 181 13.19 -3.33 10.17
CA PHE A 181 12.15 -2.98 9.20
C PHE A 181 10.84 -3.76 9.37
N PRO A 182 10.84 -5.12 9.45
CA PRO A 182 9.62 -5.88 9.69
C PRO A 182 9.01 -5.62 11.08
N GLU A 183 9.82 -5.25 12.06
CA GLU A 183 9.38 -5.02 13.45
C GLU A 183 8.62 -3.70 13.63
N ILE A 184 8.80 -2.75 12.71
CA ILE A 184 8.05 -1.48 12.70
C ILE A 184 6.56 -1.76 12.48
N ALA A 185 6.22 -2.62 11.53
CA ALA A 185 4.83 -2.90 11.19
C ALA A 185 4.09 -3.62 12.32
N THR A 186 2.78 -3.44 12.39
CA THR A 186 1.91 -4.20 13.32
C THR A 186 1.87 -5.67 12.96
N ASP A 187 1.83 -5.97 11.67
CA ASP A 187 1.85 -7.31 11.11
C ASP A 187 2.39 -7.26 9.67
N TYR A 188 2.61 -8.43 9.09
CA TYR A 188 3.14 -8.56 7.73
C TYR A 188 2.29 -7.89 6.65
N CYS A 189 1.02 -7.61 6.93
CA CYS A 189 0.08 -7.01 5.98
C CYS A 189 0.21 -5.50 5.86
N LYS A 190 0.92 -4.92 6.81
CA LYS A 190 1.21 -3.49 6.92
C LYS A 190 2.67 -3.22 6.57
N LEU A 191 3.37 -4.21 6.02
CA LEU A 191 4.77 -4.17 5.60
C LEU A 191 4.86 -4.12 4.06
N PHE A 192 5.47 -3.08 3.51
CA PHE A 192 5.59 -2.85 2.07
C PHE A 192 7.06 -2.64 1.69
N SER A 193 7.66 -3.64 1.06
CA SER A 193 8.99 -3.49 0.46
C SER A 193 8.87 -2.98 -0.97
N VAL A 194 9.53 -1.86 -1.26
CA VAL A 194 9.44 -1.14 -2.54
C VAL A 194 10.80 -0.97 -3.23
N GLY A 195 11.87 -1.58 -2.69
CA GLY A 195 13.22 -1.41 -3.24
C GLY A 195 13.61 0.08 -3.29
N ARG A 196 13.78 0.63 -4.50
CA ARG A 196 14.02 2.07 -4.70
C ARG A 196 12.71 2.85 -4.66
N PHE A 197 12.64 3.90 -3.84
CA PHE A 197 11.45 4.73 -3.68
C PHE A 197 10.94 5.39 -4.96
N ILE A 198 11.84 5.83 -5.84
CA ILE A 198 11.50 6.49 -7.11
C ILE A 198 10.64 5.58 -7.99
N ASP A 199 11.00 4.29 -8.02
CA ASP A 199 10.39 3.31 -8.92
C ASP A 199 9.26 2.54 -8.23
N GLY A 200 9.41 2.23 -6.94
CA GLY A 200 8.55 1.30 -6.23
C GLY A 200 7.49 1.93 -5.33
N LEU A 201 7.47 3.25 -5.11
CA LEU A 201 6.36 3.86 -4.36
C LEU A 201 5.03 3.85 -5.13
N PRO A 202 4.97 4.25 -6.42
CA PRO A 202 3.71 4.31 -7.17
C PRO A 202 2.91 3.00 -7.13
N SER A 203 3.60 1.88 -7.05
CA SER A 203 3.00 0.56 -7.09
C SER A 203 2.29 0.12 -5.82
N VAL A 204 2.77 0.53 -4.64
CA VAL A 204 2.17 0.16 -3.36
C VAL A 204 1.06 1.11 -2.96
N LEU A 205 0.87 2.20 -3.71
CA LEU A 205 -0.09 3.27 -3.43
C LEU A 205 -1.50 2.74 -3.13
N SER A 206 -2.07 1.97 -4.07
CA SER A 206 -3.42 1.42 -3.94
C SER A 206 -3.53 0.40 -2.82
N TYR A 207 -2.45 -0.35 -2.58
CA TYR A 207 -2.40 -1.37 -1.53
C TYR A 207 -2.37 -0.74 -0.13
N ILE A 208 -1.59 0.32 0.05
CA ILE A 208 -1.55 1.07 1.32
C ILE A 208 -2.92 1.70 1.57
N GLY A 209 -3.50 2.39 0.57
CA GLY A 209 -4.84 2.97 0.70
C GLY A 209 -5.90 1.94 1.06
N SER A 210 -5.94 0.81 0.35
CA SER A 210 -6.89 -0.27 0.62
C SER A 210 -6.66 -0.95 1.98
N SER A 211 -5.40 -1.18 2.38
CA SER A 211 -5.07 -1.82 3.65
C SER A 211 -5.46 -0.93 4.83
N VAL A 212 -5.20 0.38 4.73
CA VAL A 212 -5.71 1.38 5.69
C VAL A 212 -7.24 1.33 5.77
N CYS A 213 -7.95 1.31 4.63
CA CYS A 213 -9.40 1.27 4.65
C CYS A 213 -9.99 -0.04 5.19
N THR A 214 -9.32 -1.16 4.95
CA THR A 214 -9.76 -2.46 5.45
C THR A 214 -9.62 -2.54 6.97
N GLU A 215 -8.56 -1.96 7.53
CA GLU A 215 -8.37 -1.85 8.98
C GLU A 215 -9.46 -1.05 9.69
N LEU A 216 -10.12 -0.14 8.97
CA LEU A 216 -11.21 0.69 9.49
C LEU A 216 -12.59 0.06 9.31
N ASP A 217 -12.71 -1.04 8.55
CA ASP A 217 -13.97 -1.72 8.33
C ASP A 217 -14.27 -2.71 9.47
N PRO A 218 -15.30 -2.46 10.30
CA PRO A 218 -15.65 -3.37 11.40
C PRO A 218 -16.19 -4.72 10.92
N MET A 219 -16.56 -4.84 9.64
CA MET A 219 -17.08 -6.06 9.03
C MET A 219 -15.96 -6.98 8.51
N VAL A 220 -14.72 -6.48 8.43
CA VAL A 220 -13.58 -7.23 7.91
C VAL A 220 -12.61 -7.55 9.04
N ASN A 221 -12.41 -8.84 9.30
CA ASN A 221 -11.37 -9.28 10.23
C ASN A 221 -10.06 -9.51 9.45
N VAL A 222 -9.11 -8.58 9.58
CA VAL A 222 -7.81 -8.66 8.89
C VAL A 222 -6.94 -9.71 9.58
N THR A 223 -6.55 -10.73 8.83
CA THR A 223 -5.71 -11.88 9.21
C THR A 223 -4.56 -12.00 8.22
N THR A 224 -3.50 -12.73 8.57
CA THR A 224 -2.38 -12.99 7.64
C THR A 224 -2.79 -13.67 6.32
N GLN A 225 -4.02 -14.15 6.20
CA GLN A 225 -4.58 -14.81 5.01
C GLN A 225 -5.34 -13.87 4.06
N ASN A 226 -5.73 -12.65 4.48
CA ASN A 226 -6.65 -11.78 3.71
C ASN A 226 -6.28 -10.28 3.74
N CYS A 227 -5.04 -9.98 4.11
CA CYS A 227 -4.64 -8.64 4.55
C CYS A 227 -3.81 -7.83 3.56
N PHE A 228 -3.28 -8.47 2.52
CA PHE A 228 -3.17 -7.83 1.22
C PHE A 228 -4.57 -7.87 0.62
N PRO A 229 -4.97 -6.87 -0.21
CA PRO A 229 -6.35 -6.74 -0.68
C PRO A 229 -6.85 -8.12 -1.01
N VAL A 230 -8.05 -8.45 -0.50
CA VAL A 230 -8.75 -9.70 -0.83
C VAL A 230 -8.39 -9.99 -2.26
N MET A 231 -7.55 -11.01 -2.45
CA MET A 231 -7.35 -11.44 -3.80
C MET A 231 -8.75 -11.91 -4.18
N HIS A 232 -9.44 -11.16 -5.03
CA HIS A 232 -10.02 -11.85 -6.16
C HIS A 232 -8.82 -12.38 -6.94
N ILE A 233 -8.23 -13.48 -6.43
CA ILE A 233 -7.87 -14.60 -7.26
C ILE A 233 -9.24 -14.91 -7.83
N PRO A 234 -9.53 -14.58 -9.09
CA PRO A 234 -10.59 -15.31 -9.73
C PRO A 234 -10.19 -16.76 -9.47
N LYS A 235 -10.98 -17.51 -8.68
CA LYS A 235 -10.89 -18.97 -8.79
C LYS A 235 -10.90 -19.22 -10.30
N GLU A 236 -10.12 -20.16 -10.81
CA GLU A 236 -10.12 -20.44 -12.26
C GLU A 236 -11.57 -20.65 -12.80
N ASP A 237 -12.53 -20.92 -11.91
CA ASP A 237 -13.97 -21.05 -12.16
C ASP A 237 -14.89 -19.88 -11.68
N GLU A 238 -14.39 -18.81 -11.04
CA GLU A 238 -15.22 -17.63 -10.70
C GLU A 238 -15.21 -16.61 -11.84
N PRO A 239 -16.39 -16.27 -12.40
CA PRO A 239 -16.47 -15.35 -13.52
C PRO A 239 -15.94 -13.97 -13.12
N VAL A 240 -14.99 -13.46 -13.91
CA VAL A 240 -14.48 -12.09 -13.79
C VAL A 240 -15.66 -11.12 -13.89
N ASN A 241 -16.00 -10.46 -12.79
CA ASN A 241 -17.16 -9.58 -12.75
C ASN A 241 -16.76 -8.14 -13.06
N CYS A 242 -17.48 -7.53 -14.01
CA CYS A 242 -17.33 -6.13 -14.33
C CYS A 242 -17.89 -5.25 -13.21
N ALA A 243 -17.09 -4.30 -12.74
CA ALA A 243 -17.56 -3.30 -11.77
C ALA A 243 -18.60 -2.35 -12.38
N SER A 244 -18.59 -2.14 -13.69
CA SER A 244 -19.55 -1.31 -14.42
C SER A 244 -19.74 -1.77 -15.87
N MET A 245 -20.69 -1.15 -16.60
CA MET A 245 -20.89 -1.43 -18.04
C MET A 245 -19.65 -1.16 -18.89
N LEU A 246 -18.80 -0.23 -18.46
CA LEU A 246 -17.58 0.22 -19.13
C LEU A 246 -16.49 0.42 -18.06
N SER A 247 -15.81 -0.67 -17.70
CA SER A 247 -14.67 -0.66 -16.78
C SER A 247 -13.46 -1.28 -17.45
N VAL A 248 -12.27 -0.78 -17.14
CA VAL A 248 -10.99 -1.37 -17.58
C VAL A 248 -10.15 -1.61 -16.33
N PHE A 249 -9.50 -2.76 -16.20
CA PHE A 249 -8.67 -3.08 -15.05
C PHE A 249 -7.59 -4.10 -15.40
N GLN A 250 -6.49 -4.08 -14.65
CA GLN A 250 -5.36 -4.99 -14.84
C GLN A 250 -5.78 -6.43 -14.56
N ASP A 251 -5.23 -7.39 -15.31
CA ASP A 251 -5.35 -8.80 -14.96
C ASP A 251 -4.55 -9.07 -13.65
N PRO A 252 -5.20 -9.54 -12.57
CA PRO A 252 -4.55 -9.75 -11.27
C PRO A 252 -3.43 -10.80 -11.28
N SER A 253 -3.40 -11.66 -12.30
CA SER A 253 -2.45 -12.76 -12.44
C SER A 253 -1.34 -12.49 -13.45
N ASN A 254 -1.52 -11.50 -14.34
CA ASN A 254 -0.58 -11.24 -15.42
C ASN A 254 -0.73 -9.82 -16.00
N CYS A 255 0.14 -8.89 -15.62
CA CYS A 255 0.07 -7.50 -16.08
C CYS A 255 0.30 -7.29 -17.59
N ALA A 256 0.72 -8.33 -18.34
CA ALA A 256 0.73 -8.26 -19.79
C ALA A 256 -0.70 -8.31 -20.38
N TYR A 257 -1.70 -8.57 -19.54
CA TYR A 257 -3.11 -8.61 -19.89
C TYR A 257 -3.91 -7.64 -19.02
N TYR A 258 -5.07 -7.25 -19.55
CA TYR A 258 -6.08 -6.47 -18.85
C TYR A 258 -7.46 -6.92 -19.27
N TYR A 259 -8.46 -6.54 -18.49
CA TYR A 259 -9.85 -6.70 -18.86
C TYR A 259 -10.44 -5.36 -19.24
N HIS A 260 -11.15 -5.32 -20.36
CA HIS A 260 -12.12 -4.27 -20.62
C HIS A 260 -13.53 -4.86 -20.55
N CYS A 261 -14.48 -4.11 -20.01
CA CYS A 261 -15.86 -4.54 -19.89
C CYS A 261 -16.74 -3.81 -20.88
N LEU A 262 -17.54 -4.56 -21.63
CA LEU A 262 -18.56 -4.02 -22.53
C LEU A 262 -19.89 -4.66 -22.17
N PHE A 263 -20.86 -3.86 -21.74
CA PHE A 263 -22.18 -4.35 -21.32
C PHE A 263 -22.10 -5.45 -20.25
N MET A 264 -21.27 -5.23 -19.22
CA MET A 264 -21.01 -6.17 -18.12
C MET A 264 -20.32 -7.48 -18.53
N ARG A 265 -19.82 -7.59 -19.77
CA ARG A 265 -19.04 -8.74 -20.22
C ARG A 265 -17.55 -8.43 -20.16
N PRO A 266 -16.75 -9.17 -19.38
CA PRO A 266 -15.32 -9.00 -19.34
C PRO A 266 -14.70 -9.56 -20.63
N VAL A 267 -13.82 -8.79 -21.25
CA VAL A 267 -12.99 -9.23 -22.38
C VAL A 267 -11.55 -9.07 -21.96
N ARG A 268 -10.80 -10.17 -21.96
CA ARG A 268 -9.38 -10.18 -21.64
C ARG A 268 -8.58 -9.82 -22.89
N GLU A 269 -7.74 -8.81 -22.79
CA GLU A 269 -6.88 -8.34 -23.86
C GLU A 269 -5.42 -8.36 -23.42
N LYS A 270 -4.53 -8.50 -24.40
CA LYS A 270 -3.08 -8.46 -24.19
C LYS A 270 -2.57 -7.08 -24.56
N CYS A 271 -1.67 -6.53 -23.75
CA CYS A 271 -0.90 -5.36 -24.13
C CYS A 271 0.02 -5.63 -25.33
N PRO A 272 0.40 -4.59 -26.09
CA PRO A 272 1.43 -4.70 -27.12
C PRO A 272 2.74 -5.30 -26.57
N PRO A 273 3.60 -5.88 -27.43
CA PRO A 273 4.91 -6.39 -27.01
C PRO A 273 5.71 -5.34 -26.24
N GLU A 274 6.43 -5.78 -25.19
CA GLU A 274 7.22 -4.93 -24.29
C GLU A 274 6.42 -3.91 -23.44
N MET A 275 5.09 -3.97 -23.45
CA MET A 275 4.22 -3.10 -22.67
C MET A 275 3.42 -3.90 -21.64
N LEU A 276 3.13 -3.27 -20.51
CA LEU A 276 2.31 -3.81 -19.42
C LEU A 276 1.13 -2.87 -19.16
N PHE A 277 0.02 -3.39 -18.63
CA PHE A 277 -1.15 -2.57 -18.34
C PHE A 277 -0.95 -1.75 -17.08
N GLU A 278 -1.11 -0.43 -17.19
CA GLU A 278 -1.01 0.55 -16.12
C GLU A 278 -2.41 0.84 -15.52
N PRO A 279 -2.71 0.34 -14.31
CA PRO A 279 -4.04 0.44 -13.72
C PRO A 279 -4.47 1.87 -13.37
N MET A 280 -3.55 2.82 -13.18
CA MET A 280 -3.92 4.22 -12.90
C MET A 280 -4.25 4.99 -14.18
N ALA A 281 -3.55 4.71 -15.27
CA ALA A 281 -3.76 5.36 -16.56
C ALA A 281 -4.80 4.62 -17.42
N LEU A 282 -5.21 3.41 -17.01
CA LEU A 282 -6.13 2.54 -17.71
C LEU A 282 -5.70 2.23 -19.15
N ASN A 283 -4.40 2.11 -19.38
CA ASN A 283 -3.80 1.87 -20.70
C ASN A 283 -2.57 0.97 -20.60
N CYS A 284 -2.09 0.47 -21.74
CA CYS A 284 -0.78 -0.18 -21.80
C CYS A 284 0.33 0.88 -21.88
N ASN A 285 1.34 0.73 -21.03
CA ASN A 285 2.52 1.59 -21.02
C ASN A 285 3.79 0.72 -21.04
N TYR A 286 4.94 1.32 -21.30
CA TYR A 286 6.22 0.63 -21.34
C TYR A 286 6.51 -0.06 -20.00
N LYS A 287 6.99 -1.30 -20.03
CA LYS A 287 7.23 -2.13 -18.82
C LYS A 287 8.09 -1.43 -17.75
N GLU A 288 8.96 -0.50 -18.14
CA GLU A 288 9.82 0.29 -17.25
C GLU A 288 9.06 1.41 -16.52
N ALA A 289 7.91 1.82 -17.05
CA ALA A 289 7.05 2.88 -16.52
C ALA A 289 5.75 2.34 -15.90
N VAL A 290 5.60 1.01 -15.83
CA VAL A 290 4.40 0.33 -15.32
C VAL A 290 4.71 -0.40 -14.03
N SER A 291 3.89 -0.15 -13.01
CA SER A 291 3.94 -0.89 -11.76
C SER A 291 3.23 -2.24 -11.90
N CYS A 292 3.95 -3.25 -12.40
CA CYS A 292 3.40 -4.60 -12.53
C CYS A 292 3.55 -5.40 -11.23
N TYR A 293 2.49 -5.41 -10.43
CA TYR A 293 2.41 -6.22 -9.22
C TYR A 293 1.40 -7.32 -9.47
N THR A 294 1.92 -8.52 -9.74
CA THR A 294 1.19 -9.75 -9.47
C THR A 294 1.41 -10.10 -7.99
N ASN A 295 0.51 -10.85 -7.36
CA ASN A 295 0.56 -11.19 -5.91
C ASN A 295 1.71 -12.16 -5.54
N ILE A 296 2.92 -11.94 -6.06
CA ILE A 296 4.09 -12.79 -5.93
C ILE A 296 5.13 -12.03 -5.10
N TRP A 297 5.54 -12.60 -3.97
CA TRP A 297 6.48 -11.99 -3.03
C TRP A 297 7.52 -13.01 -2.56
N CYS A 298 8.63 -12.51 -2.01
CA CYS A 298 9.74 -13.32 -1.51
C CYS A 298 9.68 -13.47 0.01
N PRO A 299 9.41 -14.68 0.54
CA PRO A 299 9.36 -14.93 1.98
C PRO A 299 10.70 -14.75 2.70
N LYS A 300 11.81 -14.85 1.96
CA LYS A 300 13.17 -14.63 2.47
C LYS A 300 13.96 -13.81 1.43
N ASN A 301 15.09 -13.26 1.89
CA ASN A 301 16.02 -12.48 1.07
C ASN A 301 16.40 -13.21 -0.23
N GLU A 302 16.77 -14.48 -0.11
CA GLU A 302 17.14 -15.36 -1.22
C GLU A 302 16.47 -16.72 -1.07
N GLY A 303 16.29 -17.42 -2.19
CA GLY A 303 15.84 -18.81 -2.22
C GLY A 303 14.79 -19.07 -3.29
N LEU A 304 14.45 -20.35 -3.46
CA LEU A 304 13.40 -20.76 -4.38
C LEU A 304 12.11 -21.05 -3.61
N PHE A 305 10.98 -20.51 -4.10
CA PHE A 305 9.69 -20.61 -3.43
C PHE A 305 8.61 -21.08 -4.41
N PRO A 306 7.55 -21.75 -3.93
CA PRO A 306 6.41 -22.09 -4.76
C PRO A 306 5.77 -20.86 -5.37
N HIS A 307 5.41 -20.93 -6.65
CA HIS A 307 4.53 -19.94 -7.24
C HIS A 307 3.11 -20.08 -6.65
N PRO A 308 2.44 -18.96 -6.28
CA PRO A 308 1.20 -19.02 -5.50
C PRO A 308 0.00 -19.60 -6.25
N THR A 309 0.05 -19.68 -7.58
CA THR A 309 -1.09 -20.11 -8.41
C THR A 309 -0.73 -21.12 -9.50
N ASP A 310 0.54 -21.49 -9.66
CA ASP A 310 0.97 -22.33 -10.80
C ASP A 310 2.08 -23.27 -10.35
N CYS A 311 1.73 -24.54 -10.11
CA CYS A 311 2.69 -25.52 -9.62
C CYS A 311 3.78 -25.89 -10.66
N ASN A 312 3.63 -25.47 -11.92
CA ASN A 312 4.67 -25.59 -12.94
C ASN A 312 5.65 -24.40 -12.89
N LYS A 313 5.46 -23.45 -11.97
CA LYS A 313 6.32 -22.29 -11.78
C LYS A 313 6.86 -22.26 -10.36
N PHE A 314 7.95 -21.52 -10.21
CA PHE A 314 8.55 -21.18 -8.93
C PHE A 314 9.03 -19.74 -8.96
N VAL A 315 9.23 -19.19 -7.77
CA VAL A 315 9.74 -17.84 -7.55
C VAL A 315 11.18 -17.99 -7.10
N ASN A 316 12.10 -17.55 -7.93
CA ASN A 316 13.50 -17.41 -7.55
C ASN A 316 13.67 -16.02 -6.93
N CYS A 317 13.99 -15.98 -5.65
CA CYS A 317 14.15 -14.75 -4.91
C CYS A 317 15.62 -14.37 -4.78
N PHE A 318 15.91 -13.10 -5.04
CA PHE A 318 17.21 -12.49 -4.80
C PHE A 318 17.02 -11.06 -4.33
N ASP A 319 17.60 -10.69 -3.18
CA ASP A 319 17.38 -9.39 -2.53
C ASP A 319 15.90 -9.03 -2.34
N PHE A 320 15.07 -10.02 -1.96
CA PHE A 320 13.60 -9.95 -1.88
C PHE A 320 12.87 -9.67 -3.20
N ILE A 321 13.57 -9.65 -4.34
CA ILE A 321 12.99 -9.44 -5.67
C ILE A 321 12.55 -10.80 -6.23
N PRO A 322 11.25 -10.98 -6.56
CA PRO A 322 10.74 -12.24 -7.10
C PRO A 322 10.99 -12.36 -8.61
N TYR A 323 11.68 -13.41 -9.03
CA TYR A 323 11.84 -13.81 -10.43
C TYR A 323 11.02 -15.08 -10.69
N VAL A 324 9.90 -14.95 -11.38
CA VAL A 324 9.07 -16.11 -11.72
C VAL A 324 9.73 -16.91 -12.83
N GLN A 325 9.93 -18.20 -12.57
CA GLN A 325 10.52 -19.15 -13.51
C GLN A 325 9.60 -20.33 -13.70
N MET A 326 9.68 -20.96 -14.86
CA MET A 326 8.93 -22.19 -15.17
C MET A 326 9.83 -23.39 -14.97
N CYS A 327 9.25 -24.45 -14.41
CA CYS A 327 9.86 -25.76 -14.43
C CYS A 327 9.93 -26.30 -15.87
N PRO A 328 10.97 -27.09 -16.20
CA PRO A 328 11.05 -27.82 -17.47
C PRO A 328 9.79 -28.66 -17.71
N SER A 329 9.44 -28.85 -18.98
CA SER A 329 8.18 -29.49 -19.40
C SER A 329 7.88 -30.79 -18.65
N GLY A 330 6.73 -30.82 -17.97
CA GLY A 330 6.23 -31.99 -17.22
C GLY A 330 6.64 -32.03 -15.73
N LEU A 331 7.54 -31.14 -15.30
CA LEU A 331 7.99 -31.04 -13.92
C LEU A 331 7.23 -29.96 -13.14
N ARG A 332 7.25 -30.08 -11.82
CA ARG A 332 6.59 -29.18 -10.88
C ARG A 332 7.54 -28.78 -9.78
N TYR A 333 7.36 -27.58 -9.22
CA TYR A 333 8.27 -27.12 -8.19
C TYR A 333 8.02 -27.84 -6.85
N ASN A 334 9.07 -28.48 -6.34
CA ASN A 334 9.07 -29.19 -5.07
C ASN A 334 9.80 -28.36 -4.01
N ALA A 335 9.04 -27.73 -3.11
CA ALA A 335 9.59 -26.90 -2.04
C ALA A 335 10.44 -27.68 -1.03
N ALA A 336 10.24 -29.00 -0.88
CA ALA A 336 10.99 -29.80 0.08
C ALA A 336 12.45 -30.02 -0.35
N ILE A 337 12.71 -29.98 -1.66
CA ILE A 337 14.04 -30.16 -2.25
C ILE A 337 14.52 -28.92 -3.02
N GLU A 338 13.73 -27.85 -2.96
CA GLU A 338 13.98 -26.57 -3.64
C GLU A 338 14.32 -26.72 -5.15
N ALA A 339 13.61 -27.61 -5.85
CA ALA A 339 13.88 -27.92 -7.25
C ALA A 339 12.63 -28.39 -8.01
N CYS A 340 12.70 -28.40 -9.33
CA CYS A 340 11.65 -29.00 -10.16
C CYS A 340 11.75 -30.53 -10.12
N ASP A 341 10.65 -31.18 -9.77
CA ASP A 341 10.56 -32.63 -9.58
C ASP A 341 9.36 -33.19 -10.36
N GLU A 342 9.30 -34.52 -10.46
CA GLU A 342 8.21 -35.23 -11.11
C GLU A 342 6.88 -34.95 -10.42
N SER A 343 5.82 -34.71 -11.21
CA SER A 343 4.50 -34.35 -10.70
C SER A 343 3.94 -35.29 -9.61
N GLY A 344 4.33 -36.58 -9.62
CA GLY A 344 3.87 -37.57 -8.62
C GLY A 344 4.56 -37.47 -7.24
N LYS A 345 5.68 -36.75 -7.14
CA LYS A 345 6.44 -36.54 -5.89
C LYS A 345 6.19 -35.16 -5.27
N VAL A 346 5.56 -34.26 -6.03
CA VAL A 346 5.24 -32.91 -5.60
C VAL A 346 3.83 -32.88 -5.02
N THR A 347 3.73 -32.58 -3.74
CA THR A 347 2.44 -32.21 -3.15
C THR A 347 2.15 -30.76 -3.53
N CYS A 348 1.60 -30.55 -4.72
CA CYS A 348 1.08 -29.24 -5.08
C CYS A 348 -0.07 -28.90 -4.12
N PRO A 349 -0.16 -27.65 -3.64
CA PRO A 349 -1.46 -27.16 -3.21
C PRO A 349 -2.41 -27.37 -4.39
N VAL A 350 -3.49 -28.13 -4.19
CA VAL A 350 -4.40 -28.50 -5.27
C VAL A 350 -5.19 -27.26 -5.67
N TYR A 351 -4.63 -26.45 -6.55
CA TYR A 351 -5.37 -25.48 -7.33
C TYR A 351 -6.00 -26.28 -8.46
N LYS A 352 -7.26 -26.67 -8.26
CA LYS A 352 -7.99 -27.50 -9.23
C LYS A 352 -8.03 -26.77 -10.57
N LYS A 353 -7.29 -27.31 -11.54
CA LYS A 353 -7.57 -27.12 -12.96
C LYS A 353 -8.86 -27.87 -13.28
N THR A 354 -9.94 -27.15 -13.56
CA THR A 354 -11.11 -27.71 -14.26
C THR A 354 -11.18 -27.18 -15.67
#